data_AF-A0A7S2CYB5-F1
#
_entry.id   AF-A0A7S2CYB5-F1
#
_cell.length_a   1.000
_cell.length_b   1.000
_cell.length_c   1.000
_cell.angle_alpha   90.00
_cell.angle_beta   90.00
_cell.angle_gamma   90.00
#
_symmetry.space_group_name_H-M   'P 1'
#
loop_
_entity.id
_entity.type
_entity.pdbx_description
1 polymer ?
#
loop_
_entity_poly.entity_id
_entity_poly.type
_entity_poly.pdbx_seq_one_letter_code
_entity_poly.pdbx_strand_id
1 'polypeptide(L)'
;VSSLSPPPLSMARLHADETHNKLPILFITTPGGDPSQEIEDLAKQWTANSAPSMNFHQLAMGGGQNDEALRLLQDAARSGDWICLKNLHLVISWVPLLEKEIKSLEPHENFRCWLTTEPHPKFPPILLETSLKVTY
;
A
#
# COMPACT_ATOMS: atom_id res chain seq x y z
N VAL A 1 -23.42 -4.42 27.21
CA VAL A 1 -22.16 -5.04 26.72
C VAL A 1 -21.74 -4.27 25.49
N SER A 2 -20.68 -3.47 25.60
CA SER A 2 -20.13 -2.72 24.46
C SER A 2 -19.71 -3.75 23.41
N SER A 3 -20.23 -3.63 22.19
CA SER A 3 -19.90 -4.54 21.09
C SER A 3 -18.39 -4.72 21.00
N LEU A 4 -17.90 -5.95 21.18
CA LEU A 4 -16.48 -6.32 21.07
C LEU A 4 -16.02 -6.36 19.61
N SER A 5 -16.93 -6.18 18.65
CA SER A 5 -16.62 -6.14 17.24
C SER A 5 -15.92 -4.81 16.93
N PRO A 6 -14.72 -4.83 16.32
CA PRO A 6 -14.14 -3.61 15.81
C PRO A 6 -15.10 -2.96 14.80
N PRO A 7 -15.10 -1.62 14.69
CA PRO A 7 -15.89 -0.94 13.69
C PRO A 7 -15.57 -1.48 12.29
N PRO A 8 -16.56 -1.54 11.38
CA PRO A 8 -16.33 -2.03 10.03
C PRO A 8 -15.25 -1.20 9.34
N LEU A 9 -14.35 -1.87 8.62
CA LEU A 9 -13.29 -1.23 7.87
C LEU A 9 -13.91 -0.30 6.81
N SER A 10 -13.56 0.98 6.86
CA SER A 10 -13.94 1.95 5.85
C SER A 10 -12.68 2.51 5.23
N MET A 11 -12.47 2.23 3.94
CA MET A 11 -11.28 2.64 3.20
C MET A 11 -11.08 4.16 3.24
N ALA A 12 -12.18 4.92 3.19
CA ALA A 12 -12.18 6.38 3.26
C ALA A 12 -11.73 6.91 4.64
N ARG A 13 -12.20 6.30 5.74
CA ARG A 13 -11.73 6.66 7.09
C ARG A 13 -10.28 6.29 7.28
N LEU A 14 -9.87 5.10 6.84
CA LEU A 14 -8.49 4.67 6.94
C LEU A 14 -7.57 5.67 6.25
N HIS A 15 -7.91 6.08 5.01
CA HIS A 15 -7.20 7.12 4.30
C HIS A 15 -7.15 8.46 5.06
N ALA A 16 -8.29 8.95 5.52
CA ALA A 16 -8.39 10.26 6.15
C ALA A 16 -7.66 10.36 7.50
N ASP A 17 -7.75 9.31 8.32
CA ASP A 17 -7.36 9.40 9.73
C ASP A 17 -6.00 8.74 10.02
N GLU A 18 -5.58 7.76 9.21
CA GLU A 18 -4.44 6.89 9.56
C GLU A 18 -3.35 6.81 8.49
N THR A 19 -3.56 7.36 7.28
CA THR A 19 -2.54 7.30 6.22
C THR A 19 -1.61 8.50 6.19
N HIS A 20 -0.33 8.24 5.94
CA HIS A 20 0.69 9.27 5.80
C HIS A 20 1.63 8.94 4.64
N ASN A 21 2.28 9.94 4.06
CA ASN A 21 3.21 9.73 2.94
C ASN A 21 4.41 8.83 3.29
N LYS A 22 4.82 8.80 4.56
CA LYS A 22 5.92 7.93 5.04
C LYS A 22 5.46 6.62 5.67
N LEU A 23 4.14 6.42 5.83
CA LEU A 23 3.58 5.22 6.46
C LEU A 23 2.85 4.39 5.39
N PRO A 24 3.49 3.34 4.82
CA PRO A 24 2.81 2.44 3.90
C PRO A 24 1.66 1.71 4.59
N ILE A 25 0.63 1.38 3.82
CA ILE A 25 -0.52 0.58 4.28
C ILE A 25 -0.35 -0.83 3.74
N LEU A 26 -0.34 -1.82 4.63
CA LEU A 26 -0.21 -3.23 4.29
C LEU A 26 -1.53 -3.95 4.55
N PHE A 27 -2.18 -4.36 3.47
CA PHE A 27 -3.32 -5.27 3.49
C PHE A 27 -2.84 -6.71 3.58
N ILE A 28 -3.24 -7.37 4.66
CA ILE A 28 -3.11 -8.81 4.84
C ILE A 28 -4.42 -9.43 4.35
N THR A 29 -4.39 -9.95 3.13
CA THR A 29 -5.55 -10.50 2.44
C THR A 29 -5.73 -11.98 2.76
N THR A 30 -6.98 -12.41 2.88
CA THR A 30 -7.32 -13.83 2.82
C THR A 30 -7.24 -14.36 1.37
N PRO A 31 -7.02 -15.67 1.15
CA PRO A 31 -7.01 -16.22 -0.21
C PRO A 31 -8.32 -15.92 -0.95
N GLY A 32 -8.24 -15.14 -2.03
CA GLY A 32 -9.39 -14.70 -2.83
C GLY A 32 -9.94 -13.31 -2.48
N GLY A 33 -9.44 -12.65 -1.44
CA GLY A 33 -9.74 -11.24 -1.14
C GLY A 33 -8.76 -10.30 -1.87
N ASP A 34 -9.27 -9.33 -2.62
CA ASP A 34 -8.45 -8.32 -3.30
C ASP A 34 -9.00 -6.91 -3.03
N PRO A 35 -8.34 -6.11 -2.17
CA PRO A 35 -8.75 -4.73 -1.90
C PRO A 35 -8.38 -3.75 -3.01
N SER A 36 -7.71 -4.20 -4.09
CA SER A 36 -7.18 -3.29 -5.11
C SER A 36 -8.26 -2.47 -5.82
N GLN A 37 -9.44 -3.05 -6.06
CA GLN A 37 -10.57 -2.33 -6.66
C GLN A 37 -11.07 -1.20 -5.75
N GLU A 38 -11.18 -1.45 -4.44
CA GLU A 38 -11.60 -0.44 -3.47
C GLU A 38 -10.56 0.69 -3.32
N ILE A 39 -9.28 0.34 -3.36
CA ILE A 39 -8.18 1.32 -3.35
C ILE A 39 -8.21 2.17 -4.62
N GLU A 40 -8.47 1.57 -5.79
CA GLU A 40 -8.58 2.29 -7.05
C GLU A 40 -9.78 3.27 -7.03
N ASP A 41 -10.92 2.83 -6.52
CA ASP A 41 -12.11 3.67 -6.41
C ASP A 41 -11.92 4.80 -5.40
N LEU A 42 -11.19 4.57 -4.30
CA LEU A 42 -10.76 5.62 -3.38
C LEU A 42 -9.82 6.61 -4.08
N ALA A 43 -8.84 6.13 -4.83
CA ALA A 43 -7.89 6.98 -5.54
C ALA A 43 -8.60 7.87 -6.57
N LYS A 44 -9.55 7.32 -7.34
CA LYS A 44 -10.39 8.09 -8.28
C LYS A 44 -11.17 9.20 -7.57
N GLN A 45 -11.78 8.89 -6.43
CA GLN A 45 -12.49 9.88 -5.62
C GLN A 45 -11.55 10.96 -5.10
N TRP A 46 -10.33 10.60 -4.67
CA TRP A 46 -9.34 11.56 -4.21
C TRP A 46 -8.83 12.46 -5.34
N THR A 47 -8.54 11.90 -6.52
CA THR A 47 -8.16 12.67 -7.72
C THR A 47 -9.24 13.67 -8.08
N ALA A 48 -10.51 13.25 -8.08
CA ALA A 48 -11.63 14.13 -8.45
C ALA A 48 -11.84 15.31 -7.48
N ASN A 49 -11.58 15.12 -6.18
CA ASN A 49 -11.94 16.09 -5.14
C ASN A 49 -10.76 16.90 -4.59
N SER A 50 -9.56 16.31 -4.56
CA SER A 50 -8.42 16.85 -3.80
C SER A 50 -7.18 17.05 -4.66
N ALA A 51 -6.91 16.16 -5.63
CA ALA A 51 -5.67 16.17 -6.41
C ALA A 51 -5.89 15.79 -7.89
N PRO A 52 -6.40 16.71 -8.73
CA PRO A 52 -6.81 16.42 -10.12
C PRO A 52 -5.72 15.87 -11.04
N SER A 53 -4.45 16.12 -10.72
CA SER A 53 -3.29 15.66 -11.47
C SER A 53 -2.60 14.41 -10.90
N MET A 54 -3.13 13.86 -9.80
CA MET A 54 -2.57 12.66 -9.17
C MET A 54 -3.00 11.41 -9.96
N ASN A 55 -2.02 10.58 -10.29
CA ASN A 55 -2.23 9.28 -10.89
C ASN A 55 -2.24 8.17 -9.84
N PHE A 56 -2.91 7.06 -10.17
CA PHE A 56 -2.88 5.84 -9.39
C PHE A 56 -2.18 4.75 -10.20
N HIS A 57 -1.07 4.23 -9.66
CA HIS A 57 -0.29 3.16 -10.25
C HIS A 57 -0.55 1.87 -9.49
N GLN A 58 -0.77 0.77 -10.19
CA GLN A 58 -0.87 -0.55 -9.55
C GLN A 58 -0.02 -1.58 -10.28
N LEU A 59 0.69 -2.40 -9.52
CA LEU A 59 1.60 -3.42 -10.04
C LEU A 59 1.44 -4.70 -9.24
N ALA A 60 1.15 -5.81 -9.92
CA ALA A 60 1.13 -7.12 -9.28
C ALA A 60 2.52 -7.73 -9.29
N MET A 61 3.08 -8.01 -8.12
CA MET A 61 4.43 -8.56 -8.01
C MET A 61 4.47 -10.00 -8.53
N GLY A 62 5.50 -10.30 -9.31
CA GLY A 62 5.80 -11.61 -9.87
C GLY A 62 7.25 -11.67 -10.34
N GLY A 63 7.68 -12.82 -10.85
CA GLY A 63 9.06 -13.00 -11.33
C GLY A 63 9.41 -11.99 -12.43
N GLY A 64 10.25 -11.00 -12.11
CA GLY A 64 10.78 -10.02 -13.06
C GLY A 64 10.24 -8.59 -12.98
N GLN A 65 9.31 -8.28 -12.06
CA GLN A 65 8.73 -6.93 -11.94
C GLN A 65 9.37 -6.06 -10.84
N ASN A 66 10.42 -6.57 -10.19
CA ASN A 66 11.06 -5.92 -9.05
C ASN A 66 11.68 -4.56 -9.39
N ASP A 67 12.41 -4.46 -10.50
CA ASP A 67 13.06 -3.22 -10.90
C ASP A 67 12.05 -2.14 -11.31
N GLU A 68 11.00 -2.55 -12.04
CA GLU A 68 9.90 -1.67 -12.41
C GLU A 68 9.13 -1.19 -11.18
N ALA A 69 8.90 -2.06 -10.19
CA ALA A 69 8.26 -1.70 -8.93
C ALA A 69 9.04 -0.61 -8.18
N LEU A 70 10.38 -0.73 -8.11
CA LEU A 70 11.22 0.30 -7.47
C LEU A 70 11.18 1.61 -8.24
N ARG A 71 11.25 1.55 -9.57
CA ARG A 71 11.18 2.74 -10.41
C ARG A 71 9.85 3.47 -10.22
N LEU A 72 8.72 2.76 -10.32
CA LEU A 72 7.39 3.32 -10.12
C LEU A 72 7.22 3.89 -8.71
N LEU A 73 7.76 3.21 -7.69
CA LEU A 73 7.75 3.70 -6.31
C LEU A 73 8.47 5.05 -6.19
N GLN A 74 9.67 5.16 -6.76
CA GLN A 74 10.47 6.38 -6.72
C GLN A 74 9.82 7.52 -7.52
N ASP A 75 9.26 7.21 -8.70
CA ASP A 75 8.55 8.18 -9.54
C ASP A 75 7.29 8.68 -8.82
N ALA A 76 6.47 7.77 -8.28
CA ALA A 76 5.26 8.12 -7.55
C ALA A 76 5.56 8.93 -6.28
N ALA A 77 6.62 8.57 -5.55
CA ALA A 77 7.07 9.31 -4.38
C ALA A 77 7.44 10.76 -4.72
N ARG A 78 8.03 11.00 -5.89
CA ARG A 78 8.38 12.36 -6.37
C ARG A 78 7.17 13.14 -6.84
N SER A 79 6.26 12.51 -7.60
CA SER A 79 5.07 13.18 -8.15
C SER A 79 3.94 13.37 -7.14
N GLY A 80 3.95 12.62 -6.03
CA GLY A 80 2.83 12.56 -5.10
C GLY A 80 1.70 11.66 -5.56
N ASP A 81 1.96 10.78 -6.52
CA ASP A 81 1.03 9.78 -7.00
C ASP A 81 0.81 8.68 -5.95
N TRP A 82 -0.22 7.88 -6.16
CA TRP A 82 -0.46 6.70 -5.34
C TRP A 82 0.06 5.47 -6.04
N ILE A 83 0.62 4.54 -5.27
CA ILE A 83 1.11 3.26 -5.77
C ILE A 83 0.52 2.11 -4.98
N CYS A 84 0.11 1.05 -5.67
CA CYS A 84 -0.37 -0.20 -5.09
C CYS A 84 0.48 -1.38 -5.58
N LEU A 85 1.29 -1.96 -4.69
CA LEU A 85 2.07 -3.17 -4.98
C LEU A 85 1.34 -4.40 -4.45
N LYS A 86 0.90 -5.28 -5.36
CA LYS A 86 0.07 -6.43 -5.04
C LYS A 86 0.89 -7.71 -4.90
N ASN A 87 0.40 -8.65 -4.09
CA ASN A 87 0.96 -9.99 -3.98
C ASN A 87 2.43 -10.04 -3.53
N LEU A 88 2.83 -9.22 -2.54
CA LEU A 88 4.20 -9.21 -2.00
C LEU A 88 4.66 -10.58 -1.49
N HIS A 89 3.72 -11.45 -1.09
CA HIS A 89 3.99 -12.82 -0.69
C HIS A 89 4.64 -13.68 -1.79
N LEU A 90 4.56 -13.29 -3.07
CA LEU A 90 5.23 -13.97 -4.18
C LEU A 90 6.71 -13.59 -4.32
N VAL A 91 7.12 -12.46 -3.73
CA VAL A 91 8.47 -11.88 -3.87
C VAL A 91 9.13 -11.63 -2.52
N ILE A 92 8.94 -12.53 -1.55
CA ILE A 92 9.42 -12.40 -0.16
C ILE A 92 10.90 -12.04 -0.06
N SER A 93 11.76 -12.59 -0.92
CA SER A 93 13.21 -12.30 -0.93
C SER A 93 13.53 -10.86 -1.31
N TRP A 94 12.63 -10.17 -2.02
CA TRP A 94 12.79 -8.78 -2.45
C TRP A 94 12.15 -7.76 -1.49
N VAL A 95 11.20 -8.18 -0.66
CA VAL A 95 10.52 -7.30 0.31
C VAL A 95 11.49 -6.52 1.22
N PRO A 96 12.62 -7.08 1.72
CA PRO A 96 13.59 -6.29 2.49
C PRO A 96 14.23 -5.14 1.72
N LEU A 97 14.40 -5.30 0.39
CA LEU A 97 14.91 -4.23 -0.47
C LEU A 97 13.86 -3.13 -0.61
N LEU A 98 12.60 -3.51 -0.88
CA LEU A 98 11.47 -2.56 -0.93
C LEU A 98 11.36 -1.75 0.36
N GLU A 99 11.44 -2.40 1.52
CA GLU A 99 11.40 -1.74 2.82
C GLU A 99 12.51 -0.69 2.97
N LYS A 100 13.75 -1.04 2.60
CA LYS A 100 14.88 -0.11 2.64
C LYS A 100 14.66 1.10 1.74
N GLU A 101 14.12 0.88 0.54
CA GLU A 101 13.79 1.96 -0.39
C GLU A 101 12.70 2.87 0.18
N ILE A 102 11.59 2.31 0.69
CA ILE A 102 10.51 3.09 1.33
C ILE A 102 11.05 3.96 2.47
N LYS A 103 11.93 3.42 3.32
CA LYS A 103 12.56 4.17 4.41
C LYS A 103 13.50 5.27 3.96
N SER A 104 14.15 5.10 2.81
CA SER A 104 15.09 6.08 2.26
C SER A 104 14.40 7.19 1.47
N LEU A 105 13.13 7.03 1.11
CA LEU A 105 12.39 8.01 0.32
C LEU A 105 12.01 9.23 1.15
N GLU A 106 12.06 10.39 0.50
CA GLU A 106 11.39 11.62 0.95
C GLU A 106 10.19 11.89 0.05
N PRO A 107 9.05 11.21 0.30
CA PRO A 107 7.90 11.29 -0.59
C PRO A 107 7.14 12.60 -0.43
N HIS A 108 6.56 13.07 -1.52
CA HIS A 108 5.61 14.18 -1.56
C HIS A 108 4.46 13.95 -0.57
N GLU A 109 3.88 15.01 0.01
CA GLU A 109 2.87 14.90 1.08
C GLU A 109 1.60 14.13 0.67
N ASN A 110 1.26 14.19 -0.62
CA ASN A 110 0.11 13.48 -1.21
C ASN A 110 0.39 12.01 -1.56
N PHE A 111 1.65 11.58 -1.58
CA PHE A 111 2.02 10.22 -1.91
C PHE A 111 1.36 9.23 -0.94
N ARG A 112 0.87 8.11 -1.45
CA ARG A 112 0.39 6.99 -0.63
C ARG A 112 0.89 5.68 -1.22
N CYS A 113 1.41 4.82 -0.34
CA CYS A 113 1.91 3.51 -0.69
C CYS A 113 0.98 2.44 -0.11
N TRP A 114 0.34 1.69 -1.00
CA TRP A 114 -0.54 0.59 -0.69
C TRP A 114 0.15 -0.73 -1.04
N LEU A 115 0.11 -1.69 -0.13
CA LEU A 115 0.77 -2.98 -0.28
C LEU A 115 -0.24 -4.07 0.01
N THR A 116 -0.26 -5.14 -0.78
CA THR A 116 -1.07 -6.33 -0.48
C THR A 116 -0.20 -7.56 -0.34
N THR A 117 -0.51 -8.40 0.67
CA THR A 117 0.17 -9.66 0.91
C THR A 117 -0.79 -10.68 1.49
N GLU A 118 -0.54 -11.95 1.20
CA GLU A 118 -1.13 -13.04 1.98
C GLU A 118 -0.22 -13.35 3.18
N PRO A 119 -0.74 -14.02 4.23
CA PRO A 119 0.06 -14.49 5.35
C PRO A 119 1.22 -15.38 4.86
N HIS A 120 2.46 -15.00 5.18
CA HIS A 120 3.63 -15.77 4.83
C HIS A 120 4.60 -15.89 6.01
N PRO A 121 5.07 -17.09 6.37
CA PRO A 121 5.87 -17.30 7.59
C PRO A 121 7.25 -16.62 7.57
N LYS A 122 7.76 -16.31 6.38
CA LYS A 122 9.05 -15.60 6.18
C LYS A 122 8.88 -14.13 5.80
N PHE A 123 7.68 -13.56 5.95
CA PHE A 123 7.48 -12.15 5.65
C PHE A 123 8.33 -11.28 6.59
N PRO A 124 9.06 -10.27 6.08
CA PRO A 124 9.95 -9.46 6.91
C PRO A 124 9.19 -8.73 8.04
N PRO A 125 9.60 -8.89 9.31
CA PRO A 125 8.92 -8.28 10.45
C PRO A 125 9.01 -6.75 10.42
N ILE A 126 10.09 -6.22 9.86
CA ILE A 126 10.33 -4.78 9.87
C ILE A 126 9.28 -4.04 9.03
N LEU A 127 8.93 -4.56 7.84
CA LEU A 127 7.85 -3.97 7.04
C LEU A 127 6.49 -4.09 7.75
N LEU A 128 6.25 -5.13 8.55
CA LEU A 128 5.05 -5.25 9.39
C LEU A 128 5.01 -4.24 10.54
N GLU A 129 6.16 -3.82 11.04
CA GLU A 129 6.26 -2.82 12.12
C GLU A 129 6.17 -1.39 11.58
N THR A 130 6.69 -1.14 10.37
CA THR A 130 6.70 0.18 9.74
C THR A 130 5.53 0.43 8.79
N SER A 131 4.50 -0.42 8.82
CA SER A 131 3.29 -0.26 8.01
C SER A 131 2.04 -0.28 8.88
N LEU A 132 1.02 0.46 8.45
CA LEU A 132 -0.32 0.31 8.98
C LEU A 132 -0.89 -1.02 8.47
N LYS A 133 -1.19 -1.96 9.37
CA LYS A 133 -1.68 -3.30 9.00
C LYS A 133 -3.19 -3.32 9.01
N VAL A 134 -3.76 -3.83 7.91
CA VAL A 134 -5.20 -3.96 7.73
C VAL A 134 -5.50 -5.38 7.31
N THR A 135 -6.39 -6.05 8.03
CA THR A 135 -6.88 -7.38 7.63
C THR A 135 -8.07 -7.21 6.69
N TYR A 136 -8.03 -7.89 5.53
CA TYR A 136 -9.07 -7.84 4.49
C TYR A 136 -9.54 -9.25 4.11
#